data_AF-A0A9D4PF01-F1
#
_entry.id   AF-A0A9D4PF01-F1
#
_cell.length_a   1.000
_cell.length_b   1.000
_cell.length_c   1.000
_cell.angle_alpha   90.00
_cell.angle_beta   90.00
_cell.angle_gamma   90.00
#
_symmetry.space_group_name_H-M   'P 1'
#
loop_
_entity.id
_entity.type
_entity.pdbx_description
1 polymer ?
#
loop_
_entity_poly.entity_id
_entity_poly.type
_entity_poly.pdbx_seq_one_letter_code
_entity_poly.pdbx_strand_id
1 'polypeptide(L)'
;MEAARDWIGGIAGFATVGSLIVSLSMSWRVWRARDSSGVAFLPIAAENIRLLAFLLYGIASGDSYVTWVNVCGLAITFTNATVHCAFSDDSGPGLSLLAALVVMCIALSMMTVDWLGYLASAWAVACNLSPIARILRMIPLPEIAACTLTTCGLWTAYAVLAGKSALVVNYMVGTLVAAVELTMAMLMWCRHSAYLPVQTV
;
A
#
# COMPACT_ATOMS: atom_id res chain seq x y z
N MET A 1 -5.80 18.19 -20.99
CA MET A 1 -6.12 17.45 -19.74
C MET A 1 -5.67 15.99 -19.84
N GLU A 2 -5.91 15.30 -20.95
CA GLU A 2 -5.46 13.91 -21.16
C GLU A 2 -3.95 13.72 -21.02
N ALA A 3 -3.13 14.57 -21.66
CA ALA A 3 -1.67 14.47 -21.51
C ALA A 3 -1.20 14.59 -20.05
N ALA A 4 -1.79 15.49 -19.25
CA ALA A 4 -1.45 15.66 -17.84
C ALA A 4 -1.87 14.42 -17.01
N ARG A 5 -3.05 13.86 -17.29
CA ARG A 5 -3.52 12.61 -16.66
C ARG A 5 -2.52 11.47 -16.92
N ASP A 6 -2.08 11.32 -18.17
CA ASP A 6 -1.21 10.23 -18.58
C ASP A 6 0.19 10.36 -17.95
N TRP A 7 0.77 11.57 -17.93
CA TRP A 7 2.03 11.84 -17.22
C TRP A 7 1.94 11.55 -15.72
N ILE A 8 0.89 12.05 -15.05
CA ILE A 8 0.69 11.82 -13.61
C ILE A 8 0.48 10.33 -13.32
N GLY A 9 -0.33 9.63 -14.13
CA GLY A 9 -0.57 8.20 -14.00
C GLY A 9 0.71 7.37 -14.16
N GLY A 10 1.55 7.72 -15.14
CA GLY A 10 2.86 7.09 -15.33
C GLY A 10 3.79 7.28 -14.12
N ILE A 11 3.97 8.51 -13.65
CA ILE A 11 4.82 8.83 -12.50
C ILE A 11 4.29 8.15 -11.23
N ALA A 12 2.98 8.22 -10.98
CA ALA A 12 2.33 7.57 -9.84
C ALA A 12 2.58 6.06 -9.86
N GLY A 13 2.46 5.44 -11.04
CA GLY A 13 2.70 4.02 -11.22
C GLY A 13 4.14 3.62 -10.94
N PHE A 14 5.12 4.34 -11.51
CA PHE A 14 6.54 4.05 -11.24
C PHE A 14 6.91 4.26 -9.77
N ALA A 15 6.43 5.33 -9.13
CA ALA A 15 6.66 5.57 -7.72
C ALA A 15 6.05 4.47 -6.83
N THR A 16 4.87 3.98 -7.21
CA THR A 16 4.20 2.87 -6.51
C THR A 16 4.99 1.57 -6.66
N VAL A 17 5.38 1.21 -7.88
CA VAL A 17 6.18 -0.01 -8.12
C VAL A 17 7.54 0.08 -7.43
N GLY A 18 8.22 1.23 -7.48
CA GLY A 18 9.46 1.45 -6.75
C GLY A 18 9.30 1.23 -5.24
N SER A 19 8.21 1.74 -4.66
CA SER A 19 7.89 1.52 -3.24
C SER A 19 7.62 0.04 -2.93
N LEU A 20 6.96 -0.69 -3.83
CA LEU A 20 6.72 -2.13 -3.69
C LEU A 20 8.02 -2.94 -3.82
N ILE A 21 8.94 -2.56 -4.70
CA ILE A 21 10.26 -3.21 -4.81
C ILE A 21 11.04 -3.12 -3.49
N VAL A 22 10.94 -1.99 -2.76
CA VAL A 22 11.57 -1.86 -1.43
C VAL A 22 11.07 -2.93 -0.46
N SER A 23 9.81 -3.38 -0.59
CA SER A 23 9.25 -4.45 0.26
C SER A 23 9.96 -5.81 0.08
N LEU A 24 10.62 -6.05 -1.07
CA LEU A 24 11.40 -7.28 -1.30
C LEU A 24 12.59 -7.41 -0.35
N SER A 25 13.03 -6.32 0.27
CA SER A 25 14.06 -6.37 1.32
C SER A 25 13.66 -7.26 2.50
N MET A 26 12.37 -7.31 2.84
CA MET A 26 11.83 -8.20 3.87
C MET A 26 11.97 -9.66 3.45
N SER A 27 11.58 -9.98 2.21
CA SER A 27 11.70 -11.33 1.65
C SER A 27 13.14 -11.78 1.55
N TRP A 28 14.04 -10.89 1.15
CA TRP A 28 15.47 -11.16 1.15
C TRP A 28 15.99 -11.48 2.56
N ARG A 29 15.53 -10.77 3.59
CA ARG A 29 15.89 -11.04 4.99
C ARG A 29 15.37 -12.41 5.44
N VAL A 30 14.11 -12.72 5.19
CA VAL A 30 13.49 -14.02 5.52
C VAL A 30 14.20 -15.16 4.79
N TRP A 31 14.45 -15.00 3.49
CA TRP A 31 15.17 -15.99 2.69
C TRP A 31 16.58 -16.28 3.21
N ARG A 32 17.33 -15.24 3.61
CA ARG A 32 18.67 -15.41 4.19
C ARG A 32 18.64 -16.04 5.57
N ALA A 33 17.68 -15.66 6.41
CA ALA A 33 17.52 -16.23 7.75
C ALA A 33 16.96 -17.66 7.70
N ARG A 34 16.32 -18.05 6.59
CA ARG A 34 15.53 -19.29 6.45
C ARG A 34 14.44 -19.42 7.51
N ASP A 35 13.94 -18.28 7.98
CA ASP A 35 12.98 -18.18 9.07
C ASP A 35 12.14 -16.92 8.87
N SER A 36 10.81 -17.07 8.97
CA SER A 36 9.85 -15.95 8.92
C SER A 36 9.31 -15.55 10.30
N SER A 37 9.85 -16.09 11.40
CA SER A 37 9.47 -15.74 12.76
C SER A 37 9.54 -14.22 13.00
N GLY A 38 8.53 -13.68 13.68
CA GLY A 38 8.41 -12.24 13.95
C GLY A 38 7.93 -11.37 12.77
N VAL A 39 7.67 -11.95 11.59
CA VAL A 39 6.99 -11.26 10.48
C VAL A 39 5.50 -11.57 10.54
N ALA A 40 4.65 -10.53 10.62
CA ALA A 40 3.21 -10.74 10.54
C ALA A 40 2.80 -11.04 9.08
N PHE A 41 2.05 -12.13 8.87
CA PHE A 41 1.55 -12.48 7.54
C PHE A 41 0.36 -11.61 7.09
N LEU A 42 -0.47 -11.16 8.03
CA LEU A 42 -1.71 -10.42 7.72
C LEU A 42 -1.49 -9.19 6.82
N PRO A 43 -0.48 -8.31 7.06
CA PRO A 43 -0.19 -7.21 6.14
C PRO A 43 0.18 -7.66 4.72
N ILE A 44 0.91 -8.77 4.59
CA ILE A 44 1.28 -9.34 3.28
C ILE A 44 0.03 -9.82 2.56
N ALA A 45 -0.85 -10.53 3.26
CA ALA A 45 -2.11 -11.02 2.73
C ALA A 45 -3.05 -9.86 2.31
N ALA A 46 -3.23 -8.87 3.18
CA ALA A 46 -4.08 -7.71 2.93
C ALA A 46 -3.61 -6.91 1.70
N GLU A 47 -2.31 -6.74 1.53
CA GLU A 47 -1.76 -6.03 0.37
C GLU A 47 -2.01 -6.81 -0.94
N ASN A 48 -1.85 -8.14 -0.94
CA ASN A 48 -2.18 -8.97 -2.11
C ASN A 48 -3.67 -8.88 -2.48
N ILE A 49 -4.55 -8.93 -1.49
CA ILE A 49 -6.01 -8.77 -1.66
C ILE A 49 -6.32 -7.39 -2.24
N ARG A 50 -5.72 -6.32 -1.69
CA ARG A 50 -5.89 -4.94 -2.17
C ARG A 50 -5.45 -4.79 -3.63
N LEU A 51 -4.27 -5.30 -3.98
CA LEU A 51 -3.73 -5.25 -5.35
C LEU A 51 -4.59 -6.03 -6.33
N LEU A 52 -5.08 -7.21 -5.94
CA LEU A 52 -6.01 -7.99 -6.78
C LEU A 52 -7.34 -7.25 -7.01
N ALA A 53 -7.91 -6.63 -5.97
CA ALA A 53 -9.14 -5.86 -6.10
C ALA A 53 -8.96 -4.67 -7.07
N PHE A 54 -7.85 -3.92 -6.94
CA PHE A 54 -7.56 -2.83 -7.88
C PHE A 54 -7.19 -3.30 -9.28
N LEU A 55 -6.57 -4.47 -9.43
CA LEU A 55 -6.32 -5.08 -10.74
C LEU A 55 -7.64 -5.37 -11.46
N LEU A 56 -8.58 -6.04 -10.78
CA LEU A 56 -9.89 -6.34 -11.36
C LEU A 56 -10.68 -5.06 -11.67
N TYR A 57 -10.62 -4.06 -10.79
CA TYR A 57 -11.18 -2.74 -11.06
C TYR A 57 -10.52 -2.07 -12.28
N GLY A 58 -9.19 -2.13 -12.42
CA GLY A 58 -8.46 -1.58 -13.56
C GLY A 58 -8.89 -2.22 -14.88
N ILE A 59 -8.98 -3.55 -14.91
CA ILE A 59 -9.45 -4.31 -16.06
C ILE A 59 -10.89 -3.93 -16.40
N ALA A 60 -11.78 -3.94 -15.41
CA ALA A 60 -13.21 -3.68 -15.63
C ALA A 60 -13.50 -2.22 -16.03
N SER A 61 -12.70 -1.26 -15.57
CA SER A 61 -12.80 0.16 -15.91
C SER A 61 -11.99 0.57 -17.16
N GLY A 62 -11.27 -0.36 -17.79
CA GLY A 62 -10.40 -0.08 -18.93
C GLY A 62 -9.20 0.84 -18.60
N ASP A 63 -8.79 0.90 -17.33
CA ASP A 63 -7.70 1.77 -16.88
C ASP A 63 -6.36 1.05 -16.99
N SER A 64 -5.58 1.38 -18.02
CA SER A 64 -4.27 0.77 -18.23
C SER A 64 -3.31 1.05 -17.06
N TYR A 65 -3.30 2.28 -16.51
CA TYR A 65 -2.40 2.68 -15.44
C TYR A 65 -2.66 1.92 -14.15
N VAL A 66 -3.92 1.85 -13.73
CA VAL A 66 -4.31 1.06 -12.56
C VAL A 66 -4.01 -0.42 -12.82
N THR A 67 -4.30 -0.93 -14.01
CA THR A 67 -4.07 -2.35 -14.34
C THR A 67 -2.60 -2.73 -14.21
N TRP A 68 -1.68 -2.07 -14.94
CA TRP A 68 -0.29 -2.52 -14.99
C TRP A 68 0.41 -2.39 -13.63
N VAL A 69 0.13 -1.32 -12.88
CA VAL A 69 0.73 -1.10 -11.55
C VAL A 69 0.33 -2.21 -10.60
N ASN A 70 -0.94 -2.62 -10.63
CA ASN A 70 -1.42 -3.68 -9.76
C ASN A 70 -0.99 -5.07 -10.24
N VAL A 71 -0.77 -5.31 -11.54
CA VAL A 71 -0.10 -6.54 -12.03
C VAL A 71 1.32 -6.64 -11.47
N CYS A 72 2.13 -5.59 -11.65
CA CYS A 72 3.50 -5.57 -11.15
C CYS A 72 3.54 -5.70 -9.63
N GLY A 73 2.68 -4.95 -8.95
CA GLY A 73 2.57 -4.98 -7.50
C GLY A 73 2.20 -6.37 -6.98
N LEU A 74 1.18 -7.00 -7.58
CA LEU A 74 0.73 -8.32 -7.17
C LEU A 74 1.85 -9.35 -7.34
N ALA A 75 2.61 -9.33 -8.43
CA ALA A 75 3.75 -10.22 -8.61
C ALA A 75 4.82 -10.05 -7.51
N ILE A 76 5.13 -8.81 -7.15
CA ILE A 76 6.09 -8.47 -6.08
C ILE A 76 5.57 -8.94 -4.71
N THR A 77 4.35 -8.60 -4.34
CA THR A 77 3.80 -8.93 -3.02
C THR A 77 3.45 -10.40 -2.88
N PHE A 78 3.15 -11.07 -3.98
CA PHE A 78 2.97 -12.51 -4.02
C PHE A 78 4.32 -13.21 -3.80
N THR A 79 5.42 -12.67 -4.34
CA THR A 79 6.77 -13.13 -3.99
C THR A 79 7.01 -13.02 -2.47
N ASN A 80 6.62 -11.92 -1.84
CA ASN A 80 6.72 -11.79 -0.38
C ASN A 80 5.89 -12.84 0.37
N ALA A 81 4.66 -13.10 -0.08
CA ALA A 81 3.82 -14.13 0.51
C ALA A 81 4.41 -15.53 0.37
N THR A 82 4.92 -15.89 -0.82
CA THR A 82 5.52 -17.19 -1.09
C THR A 82 6.79 -17.42 -0.26
N VAL A 83 7.68 -16.43 -0.19
CA VAL A 83 8.90 -16.53 0.65
C VAL A 83 8.53 -16.65 2.12
N HIS A 84 7.56 -15.88 2.60
CA HIS A 84 7.08 -16.00 3.98
C HIS A 84 6.53 -17.41 4.26
N CYS A 85 5.65 -17.93 3.40
CA CYS A 85 5.07 -19.26 3.59
C CYS A 85 6.10 -20.39 3.49
N ALA A 86 7.15 -20.22 2.68
CA ALA A 86 8.20 -21.23 2.51
C ALA A 86 9.09 -21.42 3.77
N PHE A 87 9.17 -20.41 4.63
CA PHE A 87 9.98 -20.43 5.86
C PHE A 87 9.14 -20.19 7.13
N SER A 88 7.82 -20.39 7.00
CA SER A 88 6.88 -20.35 8.11
C SER A 88 6.74 -21.73 8.71
N ASP A 89 6.81 -21.84 10.03
CA ASP A 89 6.52 -23.09 10.75
C ASP A 89 5.04 -23.47 10.65
N ASP A 90 4.17 -22.49 10.43
CA ASP A 90 2.73 -22.70 10.25
C ASP A 90 2.36 -22.84 8.76
N SER A 91 1.72 -23.95 8.40
CA SER A 91 1.21 -24.19 7.02
C SER A 91 -0.13 -23.51 6.71
N GLY A 92 -0.83 -22.99 7.72
CA GLY A 92 -2.17 -22.39 7.60
C GLY A 92 -2.28 -21.04 6.86
N PRO A 93 -1.35 -20.09 7.04
CA PRO A 93 -1.47 -18.75 6.45
C PRO A 93 -1.44 -18.74 4.91
N GLY A 94 -0.60 -19.56 4.29
CA GLY A 94 -0.50 -19.64 2.83
C GLY A 94 -1.76 -20.16 2.15
N LEU A 95 -2.37 -21.21 2.72
CA LEU A 95 -3.62 -21.78 2.21
C LEU A 95 -4.81 -20.82 2.38
N SER A 96 -4.89 -20.10 3.50
CA SER A 96 -5.96 -19.14 3.73
C SER A 96 -5.85 -17.92 2.79
N LEU A 97 -4.64 -17.45 2.49
CA LEU A 97 -4.43 -16.43 1.47
C LEU A 97 -4.84 -16.93 0.09
N LEU A 98 -4.40 -18.13 -0.32
CA LEU A 98 -4.77 -18.69 -1.62
C LEU A 98 -6.29 -18.84 -1.75
N ALA A 99 -6.95 -19.37 -0.72
CA ALA A 99 -8.40 -19.48 -0.67
C ALA A 99 -9.07 -18.10 -0.76
N ALA A 100 -8.59 -17.10 -0.03
CA ALA A 100 -9.12 -15.73 -0.08
C ALA A 100 -8.95 -15.10 -1.49
N LEU A 101 -7.80 -15.29 -2.13
CA LEU A 101 -7.56 -14.80 -3.49
C LEU A 101 -8.48 -15.49 -4.51
N VAL A 102 -8.68 -16.81 -4.40
CA VAL A 102 -9.59 -17.56 -5.28
C VAL A 102 -11.03 -17.10 -5.08
N VAL A 103 -11.50 -16.98 -3.83
CA VAL A 103 -12.84 -16.49 -3.51
C VAL A 103 -13.03 -15.07 -4.04
N MET A 104 -12.03 -14.21 -3.91
CA MET A 104 -12.03 -12.86 -4.48
C MET A 104 -12.15 -12.90 -6.01
N CYS A 105 -11.33 -13.69 -6.72
CA CYS A 105 -11.43 -13.81 -8.17
C CYS A 105 -12.85 -14.21 -8.62
N ILE A 106 -13.49 -15.15 -7.91
CA ILE A 106 -14.85 -15.59 -8.21
C ILE A 106 -15.85 -14.47 -7.90
N ALA A 107 -15.89 -13.98 -6.66
CA ALA A 107 -16.88 -13.01 -6.21
C ALA A 107 -16.79 -11.66 -6.95
N LEU A 108 -15.57 -11.19 -7.20
CA LEU A 108 -15.30 -9.89 -7.83
C LEU A 108 -15.57 -9.91 -9.33
N SER A 109 -15.43 -11.06 -10.00
CA SER A 109 -15.82 -11.20 -11.41
C SER A 109 -17.32 -10.98 -11.65
N MET A 110 -18.14 -11.07 -10.60
CA MET A 110 -19.60 -10.90 -10.65
C MET A 110 -20.03 -9.48 -10.23
N MET A 111 -19.11 -8.60 -9.85
CA MET A 111 -19.41 -7.26 -9.37
C MET A 111 -19.38 -6.22 -10.49
N THR A 112 -20.18 -5.16 -10.33
CA THR A 112 -20.07 -3.98 -11.19
C THR A 112 -18.76 -3.24 -10.93
N VAL A 113 -18.31 -2.43 -11.90
CA VAL A 113 -17.10 -1.60 -11.79
C VAL A 113 -17.12 -0.72 -10.53
N ASP A 114 -18.27 -0.15 -10.20
CA ASP A 114 -18.42 0.72 -9.02
C ASP A 114 -18.21 -0.04 -7.72
N TRP A 115 -18.80 -1.24 -7.59
CA TRP A 115 -18.62 -2.08 -6.40
C TRP A 115 -17.17 -2.55 -6.24
N LEU A 116 -16.50 -2.89 -7.34
CA LEU A 116 -15.06 -3.19 -7.31
C LEU A 116 -14.25 -2.00 -6.81
N GLY A 117 -14.58 -0.80 -7.29
CA GLY A 117 -13.97 0.45 -6.84
C GLY A 117 -14.17 0.66 -5.34
N TYR A 118 -15.40 0.54 -4.84
CA TYR A 118 -15.69 0.72 -3.41
C TYR A 118 -15.00 -0.31 -2.53
N LEU A 119 -14.98 -1.59 -2.93
CA LEU A 119 -14.33 -2.63 -2.15
C LEU A 119 -12.81 -2.46 -2.12
N ALA A 120 -12.19 -2.17 -3.28
CA ALA A 120 -10.76 -1.91 -3.37
C ALA A 120 -10.37 -0.69 -2.51
N SER A 121 -11.19 0.36 -2.56
CA SER A 121 -11.05 1.56 -1.72
C SER A 121 -11.21 1.26 -0.23
N ALA A 122 -12.20 0.46 0.18
CA ALA A 122 -12.40 0.07 1.57
C ALA A 122 -11.20 -0.73 2.11
N TRP A 123 -10.66 -1.65 1.32
CA TRP A 123 -9.45 -2.39 1.68
C TRP A 123 -8.23 -1.49 1.83
N ALA A 124 -8.05 -0.54 0.92
CA ALA A 124 -6.95 0.41 1.02
C ALA A 124 -7.08 1.35 2.23
N VAL A 125 -8.30 1.80 2.56
CA VAL A 125 -8.56 2.53 3.81
C VAL A 125 -8.22 1.67 5.04
N ALA A 126 -8.61 0.40 5.06
CA ALA A 126 -8.26 -0.52 6.14
C ALA A 126 -6.73 -0.70 6.28
N CYS A 127 -5.99 -0.72 5.16
CA CYS A 127 -4.52 -0.79 5.18
C CYS A 127 -3.87 0.47 5.79
N ASN A 128 -4.56 1.62 5.75
CA ASN A 128 -4.13 2.85 6.42
C ASN A 128 -4.31 2.82 7.96
N LEU A 129 -4.88 1.76 8.54
CA LEU A 129 -4.91 1.60 10.01
C LEU A 129 -3.51 1.36 10.60
N SER A 130 -2.59 0.77 9.82
CA SER A 130 -1.20 0.55 10.24
C SER A 130 -0.47 1.87 10.57
N PRO A 131 -0.46 2.89 9.69
CA PRO A 131 0.10 4.20 10.03
C PRO A 131 -0.57 4.87 11.24
N ILE A 132 -1.89 4.76 11.37
CA ILE A 132 -2.62 5.30 12.54
C ILE A 132 -2.10 4.66 13.84
N ALA A 133 -1.90 3.34 13.86
CA ALA A 133 -1.35 2.65 15.02
C ALA A 133 0.07 3.13 15.38
N ARG A 134 0.91 3.48 14.39
CA ARG A 134 2.24 4.05 14.62
C ARG A 134 2.18 5.46 15.22
N ILE A 135 1.29 6.29 14.69
CA ILE A 135 1.04 7.65 15.22
C ILE A 135 0.65 7.57 16.70
N LEU A 136 -0.29 6.69 17.04
CA LEU A 136 -0.75 6.51 18.43
C LEU A 136 0.35 5.99 19.37
N ARG A 137 1.31 5.24 18.84
CA ARG A 137 2.47 4.74 19.60
C ARG A 137 3.64 5.73 19.66
N MET A 138 3.50 6.92 19.05
CA MET A 138 4.54 7.94 18.96
C MET A 138 5.84 7.45 18.28
N ILE A 139 5.72 6.56 17.28
CA ILE A 139 6.86 6.08 16.47
C ILE A 139 6.57 6.38 14.99
N PRO A 140 6.48 7.67 14.60
CA PRO A 140 6.22 8.02 13.20
C PRO A 140 7.44 7.68 12.34
N LEU A 141 7.19 7.22 11.11
CA LEU A 141 8.24 6.91 10.14
C LEU A 141 8.18 7.93 9.00
N PRO A 142 8.90 9.08 9.12
CA PRO A 142 8.73 10.22 8.22
C PRO A 142 9.05 9.89 6.77
N GLU A 143 10.02 9.00 6.50
CA GLU A 143 10.38 8.59 5.14
C GLU A 143 9.22 7.83 4.48
N ILE A 144 8.60 6.90 5.21
CA ILE A 144 7.45 6.12 4.72
C ILE A 144 6.24 7.04 4.50
N ALA A 145 6.01 7.96 5.44
CA ALA A 145 4.92 8.93 5.34
C ALA A 145 5.12 9.91 4.17
N ALA A 146 6.35 10.36 3.89
CA ALA A 146 6.65 11.20 2.72
C ALA A 146 6.44 10.47 1.39
N CYS A 147 6.89 9.22 1.29
CA CYS A 147 6.63 8.38 0.12
C CYS A 147 5.13 8.14 -0.07
N THR A 148 4.41 7.83 1.01
CA THR A 148 2.95 7.61 0.98
C THR A 148 2.20 8.88 0.59
N LEU A 149 2.58 10.04 1.13
CA LEU A 149 1.98 11.32 0.77
C LEU A 149 2.14 11.61 -0.72
N THR A 150 3.34 11.33 -1.26
CA THR A 150 3.65 11.56 -2.66
C THR A 150 2.88 10.61 -3.57
N THR A 151 2.90 9.30 -3.30
CA THR A 151 2.19 8.31 -4.13
C THR A 151 0.67 8.49 -4.06
N CYS A 152 0.11 8.63 -2.85
CA CYS A 152 -1.33 8.88 -2.68
C CYS A 152 -1.75 10.24 -3.27
N GLY A 153 -0.92 11.28 -3.15
CA GLY A 153 -1.19 12.58 -3.76
C GLY A 153 -1.24 12.51 -5.29
N LEU A 154 -0.27 11.83 -5.91
CA LEU A 154 -0.23 11.61 -7.36
C LEU A 154 -1.43 10.79 -7.84
N TRP A 155 -1.79 9.71 -7.15
CA TRP A 155 -2.97 8.92 -7.49
C TRP A 155 -4.29 9.66 -7.27
N THR A 156 -4.36 10.54 -6.26
CA THR A 156 -5.53 11.42 -6.05
C THR A 156 -5.68 12.38 -7.23
N ALA A 157 -4.59 13.04 -7.63
CA ALA A 157 -4.58 13.94 -8.79
C ALA A 157 -4.96 13.21 -10.09
N TYR A 158 -4.40 12.02 -10.31
CA TYR A 158 -4.78 11.14 -11.42
C TYR A 158 -6.29 10.82 -11.41
N ALA A 159 -6.82 10.38 -10.27
CA ALA A 159 -8.21 10.00 -10.13
C ALA A 159 -9.18 11.17 -10.37
N VAL A 160 -8.83 12.38 -9.92
CA VAL A 160 -9.59 13.61 -10.19
C VAL A 160 -9.62 13.88 -11.70
N LEU A 161 -8.47 13.85 -12.37
CA LEU A 161 -8.37 14.08 -13.81
C LEU A 161 -9.07 13.00 -14.64
N ALA A 162 -9.12 11.76 -14.13
CA ALA A 162 -9.80 10.64 -14.76
C ALA A 162 -11.32 10.60 -14.45
N GLY A 163 -11.83 11.47 -13.58
CA GLY A 163 -13.25 11.48 -13.17
C GLY A 163 -13.66 10.27 -12.32
N LYS A 164 -12.73 9.66 -11.59
CA LYS A 164 -12.94 8.38 -10.87
C LYS A 164 -13.12 8.59 -9.37
N SER A 165 -14.35 8.92 -8.96
CA SER A 165 -14.69 9.26 -7.56
C SER A 165 -14.25 8.21 -6.53
N ALA A 166 -14.43 6.92 -6.82
CA ALA A 166 -14.05 5.82 -5.93
C ALA A 166 -12.53 5.82 -5.65
N LEU A 167 -11.69 6.08 -6.67
CA LEU A 167 -10.25 6.21 -6.51
C LEU A 167 -9.87 7.47 -5.73
N VAL A 168 -10.55 8.60 -6.00
CA VAL A 168 -10.28 9.87 -5.32
C VAL A 168 -10.43 9.71 -3.82
N VAL A 169 -11.55 9.17 -3.34
CA VAL A 169 -11.82 9.03 -1.90
C VAL A 169 -10.73 8.20 -1.22
N ASN A 170 -10.35 7.07 -1.83
CA ASN A 170 -9.33 6.20 -1.27
C ASN A 170 -7.96 6.89 -1.12
N TYR A 171 -7.44 7.43 -2.22
CA TYR A 171 -6.12 8.02 -2.22
C TYR A 171 -6.08 9.34 -1.44
N MET A 172 -7.20 10.06 -1.35
CA MET A 172 -7.31 11.24 -0.49
C MET A 172 -7.21 10.86 0.99
N VAL A 173 -7.83 9.76 1.43
CA VAL A 173 -7.68 9.26 2.81
C VAL A 173 -6.22 8.90 3.09
N GLY A 174 -5.56 8.16 2.19
CA GLY A 174 -4.13 7.85 2.34
C GLY A 174 -3.24 9.10 2.42
N THR A 175 -3.53 10.10 1.59
CA THR A 175 -2.83 11.40 1.59
C THR A 175 -3.00 12.11 2.95
N LEU A 176 -4.22 12.15 3.49
CA LEU A 176 -4.50 12.76 4.78
C LEU A 176 -3.79 12.04 5.93
N VAL A 177 -3.84 10.71 5.96
CA VAL A 177 -3.16 9.90 6.99
C VAL A 177 -1.65 10.12 6.96
N ALA A 178 -1.05 10.13 5.76
CA ALA A 178 0.37 10.38 5.58
C ALA A 178 0.78 11.80 6.01
N ALA A 179 -0.05 12.81 5.71
CA ALA A 179 0.18 14.19 6.15
C ALA A 179 0.13 14.32 7.69
N VAL A 180 -0.80 13.62 8.35
CA VAL A 180 -0.87 13.57 9.81
C VAL A 180 0.37 12.87 10.39
N GLU A 181 0.80 11.74 9.83
CA GLU A 181 2.01 11.03 10.29
C GLU A 181 3.26 11.93 10.17
N LEU A 182 3.44 12.64 9.06
CA LEU A 182 4.54 13.60 8.86
C LEU A 182 4.48 14.77 9.84
N THR A 183 3.29 15.33 10.07
CA THR A 183 3.11 16.44 11.00
C THR A 183 3.50 16.01 12.41
N MET A 184 3.08 14.81 12.83
CA MET A 184 3.45 14.24 14.13
C MET A 184 4.95 13.97 14.24
N ALA A 185 5.59 13.45 13.18
CA ALA A 185 7.04 13.26 13.12
C ALA A 185 7.78 14.58 13.34
N MET A 186 7.36 15.64 12.65
CA MET A 186 7.96 16.97 12.77
C MET A 186 7.79 17.54 14.18
N LEU A 187 6.60 17.43 14.78
CA LEU A 187 6.35 17.90 16.15
C LEU A 187 7.22 17.16 17.19
N MET A 188 7.42 15.85 17.03
CA MET A 188 8.31 15.08 17.91
C MET A 188 9.77 15.47 17.74
N TRP A 189 10.22 15.66 16.49
CA TRP A 189 11.57 16.12 16.19
C TRP A 189 11.86 17.49 16.82
N CYS A 190 10.94 18.43 16.69
CA CYS A 190 11.04 19.76 17.29
C CYS A 190 11.11 19.68 18.82
N ARG A 191 10.30 18.82 19.46
CA ARG A 191 10.37 18.59 20.91
C ARG A 191 11.72 18.01 21.31
N HIS A 192 12.18 16.95 20.66
CA HIS A 192 13.46 16.32 21.00
C HIS A 192 14.64 17.30 20.85
N SER A 193 14.62 18.12 19.79
CA SER A 193 15.63 19.15 19.54
C SER A 193 15.60 20.28 20.57
N ALA A 194 14.44 20.58 21.16
CA ALA A 194 14.30 21.57 22.24
C ALA A 194 14.75 21.04 23.62
N TYR A 195 14.81 19.72 23.81
CA TYR A 195 15.21 19.08 25.07
C TYR A 195 16.65 18.59 25.10
N LEU A 196 17.39 18.61 23.99
CA LEU A 196 18.85 18.50 24.02
C LEU A 196 19.39 19.84 24.53
N PRO A 197 19.77 19.97 25.81
CA PRO A 197 20.40 21.20 26.25
C PRO A 197 21.74 21.30 25.52
N VAL A 198 22.10 22.52 25.19
CA VAL A 198 23.44 22.95 24.82
C VAL A 198 24.43 22.44 25.89
N GLN A 199 24.90 21.20 25.78
CA GLN A 199 26.01 20.61 26.54
C GLN A 199 27.30 20.71 25.71
N THR A 200 27.47 21.83 25.03
CA THR A 200 28.73 22.20 24.38
C THR A 200 28.99 23.67 24.68
N VAL A 201 29.44 23.97 25.90
CA VAL A 201 30.61 24.82 26.19
C VAL A 201 31.17 24.40 27.54
#